data_AF-A0A2N9GVY4-F1
#
_entry.id   AF-A0A2N9GVY4-F1
#
_cell.length_a   1.000
_cell.length_b   1.000
_cell.length_c   1.000
_cell.angle_alpha   90.00
_cell.angle_beta   90.00
_cell.angle_gamma   90.00
#
_symmetry.space_group_name_H-M   'P 1'
#
loop_
_entity.id
_entity.type
_entity.pdbx_description
1 polymer ?
#
loop_
_entity_poly.entity_id
_entity_poly.type
_entity_poly.pdbx_seq_one_letter_code
_entity_poly.pdbx_strand_id
1 'polypeptide(L)'
;MLMRFLYLLPLFHLILLSHSSPFMQPLCHDDESSALLQFKESFIINKSASSDDHFAYPKVESWTLEGESNDCCSWDGVSCDEDTGHVIGLDLSSSCLYGSINSNSSLFRLVHLQSLNLAHNHFNYSQIPSQVVPNIFANLSTLSSLHLKECGMHGEFPVDIFMLPNLRVLNVNYNEDLIGSWPDFQYWSSPLEEISLAATSFLDLLGNEFQGQIPISIFNLNNLNILNIANNNLSGTLLICNTTSLQILDVSHNYFSGSLPQCLQNMLELRMISLEGNEFQGLLPRSFTNCTKLESIDVSNNQFNDTFPSRLGNLPNLKLLLLSEHQLTYIELEKSLRVGQQVMSINMMYSIEITNKGLDMVYHKVQEFFRAIDISSNMFVGEIPESIGDLLKGLHMLNFSNNILIGHIPPSLGNITSLESLDLSQNRLSREIPSQLAQLTFLEWFNISHNNLTGSIPQGKQFNTFESNSFEGNLGLCGNPLSKKCWVSDSSPPPPSISKQSQDSTGSLFEFGWKIVLVGYGFGLIIGVIIGNIVATKKHDWMMKTFGMRQRIRRNVRREHRN
;
A
#
# COMPACT_ATOMS: atom_id res chain seq x y z
N MET A 1 58.25 2.00 -57.34
CA MET A 1 57.67 2.62 -56.12
C MET A 1 56.71 3.73 -56.56
N LEU A 2 55.80 3.49 -57.51
CA LEU A 2 54.69 2.52 -57.50
C LEU A 2 53.86 2.59 -56.21
N MET A 3 52.60 2.96 -56.39
CA MET A 3 51.43 2.36 -55.77
C MET A 3 51.26 2.49 -54.26
N ARG A 4 50.95 3.69 -53.75
CA ARG A 4 50.19 3.80 -52.48
C ARG A 4 49.19 4.95 -52.36
N PHE A 5 49.05 5.86 -53.32
CA PHE A 5 48.17 7.04 -53.17
C PHE A 5 46.91 7.06 -54.06
N LEU A 6 46.60 5.98 -54.77
CA LEU A 6 45.39 5.88 -55.61
C LEU A 6 44.33 4.88 -55.09
N TYR A 7 44.51 4.30 -53.90
CA TYR A 7 43.59 3.29 -53.35
C TYR A 7 42.64 3.80 -52.24
N LEU A 8 42.67 5.09 -51.89
CA LEU A 8 41.78 5.64 -50.86
C LEU A 8 40.55 6.39 -51.40
N LEU A 9 40.45 6.59 -52.71
CA LEU A 9 39.30 7.27 -53.33
C LEU A 9 38.08 6.39 -53.68
N PRO A 10 38.15 5.04 -53.80
CA PRO A 10 36.93 4.23 -53.94
C PRO A 10 36.37 3.74 -52.59
N LEU A 11 37.14 3.77 -51.50
CA LEU A 11 36.63 3.37 -50.17
C LEU A 11 35.72 4.42 -49.53
N PHE A 12 35.89 5.70 -49.90
CA PHE A 12 35.00 6.77 -49.42
C PHE A 12 33.63 6.74 -50.12
N HIS A 13 33.53 6.16 -51.33
CA HIS A 13 32.26 5.96 -52.03
C HIS A 13 31.50 4.70 -51.63
N LEU A 14 32.15 3.71 -51.00
CA LEU A 14 31.47 2.56 -50.41
C LEU A 14 30.99 2.80 -48.98
N ILE A 15 31.60 3.73 -48.23
CA ILE A 15 31.11 4.16 -46.90
C ILE A 15 29.92 5.14 -47.02
N LEU A 16 29.77 5.81 -48.17
CA LEU A 16 28.59 6.62 -48.49
C LEU A 16 27.40 5.82 -49.06
N LEU A 17 27.57 4.51 -49.31
CA LEU A 17 26.47 3.59 -49.65
C LEU A 17 26.11 2.63 -48.51
N SER A 18 26.80 2.74 -47.36
CA SER A 18 26.37 2.14 -46.09
C SER A 18 25.83 3.20 -45.13
N HIS A 19 25.30 4.31 -45.66
CA HIS A 19 24.29 5.04 -44.90
C HIS A 19 23.12 4.07 -44.81
N SER A 20 23.00 3.43 -43.64
CA SER A 20 21.75 2.90 -43.14
C SER A 20 20.67 3.86 -43.62
N SER A 21 19.76 3.36 -44.46
CA SER A 21 18.44 3.96 -44.58
C SER A 21 18.04 4.43 -43.18
N PRO A 22 17.58 5.68 -42.99
CA PRO A 22 17.02 6.05 -41.70
C PRO A 22 16.04 4.93 -41.39
N PHE A 23 16.27 4.22 -40.28
CA PHE A 23 15.43 3.11 -39.87
C PHE A 23 14.07 3.78 -39.66
N MET A 24 13.22 3.79 -40.69
CA MET A 24 11.89 4.34 -40.58
C MET A 24 11.23 3.40 -39.60
N GLN A 25 11.00 3.90 -38.39
CA GLN A 25 10.22 3.15 -37.42
C GLN A 25 8.90 2.81 -38.12
N PRO A 26 8.48 1.53 -38.06
CA PRO A 26 7.23 1.13 -38.66
C PRO A 26 6.10 1.95 -38.03
N LEU A 27 5.25 2.52 -38.88
CA LEU A 27 4.07 3.25 -38.44
C LEU A 27 3.08 2.27 -37.79
N CYS A 28 2.27 2.78 -36.87
CA CYS A 28 1.12 2.05 -36.35
C CYS A 28 0.23 1.53 -37.48
N HIS A 29 -0.28 0.31 -37.32
CA HIS A 29 -1.23 -0.29 -38.26
C HIS A 29 -2.59 0.41 -38.19
N ASP A 30 -3.17 0.71 -39.36
CA ASP A 30 -4.45 1.42 -39.49
C ASP A 30 -5.61 0.73 -38.75
N ASP A 31 -5.60 -0.60 -38.70
CA ASP A 31 -6.64 -1.38 -38.00
C ASP A 31 -6.54 -1.21 -36.47
N GLU A 32 -5.34 -1.08 -35.93
CA GLU A 32 -5.09 -0.89 -34.49
C GLU A 32 -5.38 0.54 -34.06
N SER A 33 -4.95 1.54 -34.85
CA SER A 33 -5.30 2.94 -34.60
C SER A 33 -6.82 3.16 -34.67
N SER A 34 -7.49 2.53 -35.63
CA SER A 34 -8.96 2.52 -35.73
C SER A 34 -9.62 1.83 -34.53
N ALA A 35 -9.04 0.73 -34.04
CA ALA A 35 -9.56 0.03 -32.87
C ALA A 35 -9.46 0.86 -31.59
N LEU A 36 -8.35 1.57 -31.41
CA LEU A 36 -8.12 2.51 -30.31
C LEU A 36 -9.10 3.70 -30.35
N LEU A 37 -9.30 4.32 -31.52
CA LEU A 37 -10.26 5.43 -31.65
C LEU A 37 -11.70 4.98 -31.34
N GLN A 38 -12.11 3.81 -31.83
CA GLN A 38 -13.42 3.24 -31.49
C GLN A 38 -13.53 2.88 -29.99
N PHE A 39 -12.42 2.49 -29.37
CA PHE A 39 -12.39 2.24 -27.93
C PHE A 39 -12.63 3.54 -27.16
N LYS A 40 -11.93 4.62 -27.53
CA LYS A 40 -12.12 5.97 -26.98
C LYS A 40 -13.57 6.45 -27.09
N GLU A 41 -14.22 6.22 -28.22
CA GLU A 41 -15.62 6.63 -28.45
C GLU A 41 -16.64 5.94 -27.52
N SER A 42 -16.26 4.83 -26.89
CA SER A 42 -17.12 4.08 -25.97
C SER A 42 -17.19 4.69 -24.56
N PHE A 43 -16.39 5.72 -24.27
CA PHE A 43 -16.27 6.30 -22.93
C PHE A 43 -16.57 7.79 -22.90
N ILE A 44 -17.01 8.24 -21.72
CA ILE A 44 -17.14 9.64 -21.35
C ILE A 44 -15.96 9.99 -20.43
N ILE A 45 -15.33 11.13 -20.69
CA ILE A 45 -14.31 11.66 -19.79
C ILE A 45 -14.98 12.29 -18.57
N ASN A 46 -14.83 11.63 -17.43
CA ASN A 46 -15.37 12.07 -16.16
C ASN A 46 -14.28 12.01 -15.07
N LYS A 47 -13.92 13.16 -14.51
CA LYS A 47 -12.89 13.25 -13.46
C LYS A 47 -13.24 12.46 -12.20
N SER A 48 -14.52 12.25 -11.90
CA SER A 48 -14.91 11.43 -10.75
C SER A 48 -14.62 9.95 -10.95
N ALA A 49 -14.31 9.49 -12.18
CA ALA A 49 -13.95 8.10 -12.45
C ALA A 49 -12.54 7.73 -11.97
N SER A 50 -11.72 8.74 -11.62
CA SER A 50 -10.35 8.57 -11.10
C SER A 50 -10.15 9.49 -9.89
N SER A 51 -11.17 9.67 -9.06
CA SER A 51 -11.19 10.66 -7.97
C SER A 51 -10.07 10.51 -6.95
N ASP A 52 -9.59 9.28 -6.78
CA ASP A 52 -8.62 8.91 -5.77
C ASP A 52 -7.16 9.21 -6.19
N ASP A 53 -6.94 9.55 -7.46
CA ASP A 53 -5.64 9.92 -7.99
C ASP A 53 -5.56 11.41 -8.37
N HIS A 54 -4.74 12.15 -7.64
CA HIS A 54 -4.50 13.58 -7.86
C HIS A 54 -3.74 13.88 -9.16
N PHE A 55 -3.09 12.88 -9.77
CA PHE A 55 -2.37 12.98 -11.02
C PHE A 55 -3.18 12.49 -12.24
N ALA A 56 -4.45 12.10 -12.04
CA ALA A 56 -5.31 11.63 -13.11
C ALA A 56 -5.50 12.67 -14.22
N TYR A 57 -5.36 12.23 -15.47
CA TYR A 57 -5.63 13.04 -16.66
C TYR A 57 -6.04 12.16 -17.84
N PRO A 58 -6.90 12.66 -18.75
CA PRO A 58 -7.45 11.85 -19.82
C PRO A 58 -6.46 11.65 -20.98
N LYS A 59 -5.60 10.62 -20.89
CA LYS A 59 -4.61 10.25 -21.93
C LYS A 59 -5.22 10.15 -23.34
N VAL A 60 -6.43 9.63 -23.44
CA VAL A 60 -7.16 9.49 -24.71
C VAL A 60 -7.45 10.82 -25.42
N GLU A 61 -7.32 11.98 -24.76
CA GLU A 61 -7.44 13.29 -25.41
C GLU A 61 -6.33 13.52 -26.45
N SER A 62 -5.15 12.89 -26.28
CA SER A 62 -4.05 13.01 -27.24
C SER A 62 -4.30 12.25 -28.55
N TRP A 63 -5.26 11.32 -28.57
CA TRP A 63 -5.46 10.39 -29.68
C TRP A 63 -6.18 11.08 -30.84
N THR A 64 -5.45 11.32 -31.93
CA THR A 64 -5.93 12.02 -33.13
C THR A 64 -5.23 11.49 -34.38
N LEU A 65 -5.92 11.49 -35.53
CA LEU A 65 -5.31 11.22 -36.84
C LEU A 65 -4.82 12.51 -37.53
N GLU A 66 -5.02 13.66 -36.89
CA GLU A 66 -4.70 14.97 -37.43
C GLU A 66 -3.44 15.57 -36.76
N GLY A 67 -2.60 16.26 -37.54
CA GLY A 67 -1.44 16.98 -37.03
C GLY A 67 -0.19 16.10 -36.88
N GLU A 68 0.72 16.50 -35.97
CA GLU A 68 2.01 15.83 -35.72
C GLU A 68 1.87 14.46 -35.01
N SER A 69 0.67 14.09 -34.57
CA SER A 69 0.36 12.86 -33.81
C SER A 69 -0.47 11.86 -34.65
N ASN A 70 -0.26 11.81 -35.97
CA ASN A 70 -1.02 10.93 -36.86
C ASN A 70 -0.70 9.44 -36.71
N ASP A 71 0.37 9.10 -35.99
CA ASP A 71 0.79 7.74 -35.68
C ASP A 71 0.30 7.35 -34.29
N CYS A 72 -0.43 6.24 -34.17
CA CYS A 72 -0.95 5.81 -32.88
C CYS A 72 0.16 5.45 -31.89
N CYS A 73 1.36 5.12 -32.38
CA CYS A 73 2.52 4.82 -31.54
C CYS A 73 3.07 6.05 -30.82
N SER A 74 2.65 7.26 -31.20
CA SER A 74 2.98 8.51 -30.48
C SER A 74 1.87 8.95 -29.52
N TRP A 75 0.79 8.19 -29.38
CA TRP A 75 -0.33 8.55 -28.51
C TRP A 75 -0.03 8.28 -27.03
N ASP A 76 -0.50 9.15 -26.15
CA ASP A 76 -0.36 8.99 -24.71
C ASP A 76 -0.96 7.65 -24.27
N GLY A 77 -0.18 6.89 -23.52
CA GLY A 77 -0.57 5.58 -23.02
C GLY A 77 -0.50 4.44 -24.05
N VAL A 78 -0.10 4.69 -25.30
CA VAL A 78 0.10 3.63 -26.31
C VAL A 78 1.58 3.30 -26.43
N SER A 79 1.91 2.02 -26.48
CA SER A 79 3.27 1.55 -26.75
C SER A 79 3.26 0.53 -27.89
N CYS A 80 4.16 0.71 -28.86
CA CYS A 80 4.28 -0.14 -30.02
C CYS A 80 5.62 -0.87 -30.07
N ASP A 81 5.62 -2.04 -30.70
CA ASP A 81 6.82 -2.80 -31.00
C ASP A 81 7.67 -2.06 -32.04
N GLU A 82 8.95 -1.83 -31.72
CA GLU A 82 9.84 -1.00 -32.54
C GLU A 82 10.16 -1.59 -33.92
N ASP A 83 10.04 -2.92 -34.07
CA ASP A 83 10.36 -3.63 -35.29
C ASP A 83 9.14 -3.79 -36.21
N THR A 84 7.94 -3.90 -35.63
CA THR A 84 6.71 -4.24 -36.37
C THR A 84 5.65 -3.14 -36.40
N GLY A 85 5.72 -2.16 -35.49
CA GLY A 85 4.73 -1.09 -35.35
C GLY A 85 3.41 -1.54 -34.71
N HIS A 86 3.31 -2.78 -34.26
CA HIS A 86 2.10 -3.28 -33.58
C HIS A 86 1.97 -2.75 -32.17
N VAL A 87 0.74 -2.44 -31.74
CA VAL A 87 0.43 -2.03 -30.37
C VAL A 87 0.63 -3.20 -29.41
N ILE A 88 1.59 -3.05 -28.51
CA ILE A 88 2.00 -4.05 -27.50
C ILE A 88 1.68 -3.61 -26.08
N GLY A 89 1.47 -2.33 -25.84
CA GLY A 89 1.15 -1.78 -24.51
C GLY A 89 0.03 -0.75 -24.58
N LEU A 90 -0.89 -0.82 -23.63
CA LEU A 90 -1.93 0.17 -23.42
C LEU A 90 -2.05 0.51 -21.93
N ASP A 91 -1.56 1.68 -21.55
CA ASP A 91 -1.66 2.24 -20.20
C ASP A 91 -2.62 3.42 -20.16
N LEU A 92 -3.87 3.11 -19.82
CA LEU A 92 -4.94 4.06 -19.57
C LEU A 92 -5.27 4.16 -18.08
N SER A 93 -4.33 3.83 -17.19
CA SER A 93 -4.53 4.06 -15.76
C SER A 93 -4.84 5.52 -15.46
N SER A 94 -5.70 5.77 -14.47
CA SER A 94 -6.07 7.11 -13.97
C SER A 94 -6.46 8.08 -15.09
N SER A 95 -7.19 7.59 -16.11
CA SER A 95 -7.49 8.33 -17.35
C SER A 95 -8.86 8.97 -17.37
N CYS A 96 -9.53 9.07 -16.22
CA CYS A 96 -10.87 9.66 -16.10
C CYS A 96 -11.92 8.97 -17.00
N LEU A 97 -11.75 7.68 -17.31
CA LEU A 97 -12.64 6.96 -18.22
C LEU A 97 -13.87 6.45 -17.46
N TYR A 98 -15.06 6.87 -17.90
CA TYR A 98 -16.34 6.36 -17.43
C TYR A 98 -17.14 5.77 -18.59
N GLY A 99 -17.60 4.53 -18.46
CA GLY A 99 -18.39 3.83 -19.48
C GLY A 99 -18.35 2.33 -19.24
N SER A 100 -18.83 1.51 -20.17
CA SER A 100 -18.85 0.05 -20.01
C SER A 100 -17.90 -0.64 -20.99
N ILE A 101 -17.22 -1.69 -20.53
CA ILE A 101 -16.44 -2.60 -21.37
C ILE A 101 -17.26 -3.87 -21.59
N ASN A 102 -17.67 -4.08 -22.83
CA ASN A 102 -18.45 -5.25 -23.22
C ASN A 102 -17.58 -6.26 -23.97
N SER A 103 -18.04 -7.50 -24.10
CA SER A 103 -17.35 -8.57 -24.83
C SER A 103 -17.06 -8.28 -26.30
N ASN A 104 -17.77 -7.32 -26.92
CA ASN A 104 -17.53 -6.85 -28.28
C ASN A 104 -16.68 -5.58 -28.36
N SER A 105 -16.04 -5.17 -27.26
CA SER A 105 -15.17 -4.01 -27.21
C SER A 105 -14.07 -4.09 -28.28
N SER A 106 -13.80 -2.95 -28.91
CA SER A 106 -12.72 -2.83 -29.91
C SER A 106 -11.34 -3.13 -29.34
N LEU A 107 -11.16 -3.02 -28.01
CA LEU A 107 -9.94 -3.38 -27.29
C LEU A 107 -9.45 -4.80 -27.63
N PHE A 108 -10.37 -5.74 -27.77
CA PHE A 108 -10.04 -7.15 -28.03
C PHE A 108 -9.55 -7.43 -29.46
N ARG A 109 -9.48 -6.40 -30.33
CA ARG A 109 -8.84 -6.49 -31.65
C ARG A 109 -7.32 -6.27 -31.58
N LEU A 110 -6.80 -5.74 -30.48
CA LEU A 110 -5.36 -5.54 -30.26
C LEU A 110 -4.70 -6.86 -29.85
N VAL A 111 -4.62 -7.82 -30.77
CA VAL A 111 -4.17 -9.20 -30.49
C VAL A 111 -2.68 -9.32 -30.13
N HIS A 112 -1.89 -8.28 -30.40
CA HIS A 112 -0.47 -8.20 -30.07
C HIS A 112 -0.20 -7.62 -28.68
N LEU A 113 -1.26 -7.27 -27.94
CA LEU A 113 -1.16 -6.60 -26.65
C LEU A 113 -0.50 -7.50 -25.59
N GLN A 114 0.63 -7.03 -25.06
CA GLN A 114 1.43 -7.68 -24.03
C GLN A 114 1.24 -7.04 -22.66
N SER A 115 0.86 -5.76 -22.58
CA SER A 115 0.52 -5.08 -21.33
C SER A 115 -0.77 -4.28 -21.47
N LEU A 116 -1.70 -4.50 -20.54
CA LEU A 116 -2.96 -3.76 -20.44
C LEU A 116 -3.11 -3.22 -19.02
N ASN A 117 -3.13 -1.90 -18.89
CA ASN A 117 -3.37 -1.21 -17.63
C ASN A 117 -4.57 -0.27 -17.75
N LEU A 118 -5.65 -0.61 -17.07
CA LEU A 118 -6.89 0.16 -17.00
C LEU A 118 -7.21 0.64 -15.57
N ALA A 119 -6.24 0.54 -14.65
CA ALA A 119 -6.46 0.79 -13.23
C ALA A 119 -6.99 2.19 -12.92
N HIS A 120 -7.70 2.35 -11.80
CA HIS A 120 -8.18 3.66 -11.32
C HIS A 120 -9.05 4.42 -12.36
N ASN A 121 -10.00 3.71 -12.98
CA ASN A 121 -11.05 4.27 -13.83
C ASN A 121 -12.42 3.79 -13.31
N HIS A 122 -13.51 4.03 -14.03
CA HIS A 122 -14.82 3.53 -13.63
C HIS A 122 -15.57 2.90 -14.81
N PHE A 123 -15.40 1.59 -14.98
CA PHE A 123 -16.02 0.81 -16.06
C PHE A 123 -17.47 0.41 -15.80
N ASN A 124 -18.16 1.18 -14.95
CA ASN A 124 -19.61 1.13 -14.76
C ASN A 124 -20.11 -0.28 -14.47
N TYR A 125 -19.43 -0.98 -13.55
CA TYR A 125 -19.76 -2.35 -13.20
C TYR A 125 -19.85 -3.20 -14.46
N SER A 126 -18.74 -3.31 -15.18
CA SER A 126 -18.63 -4.20 -16.34
C SER A 126 -18.15 -5.58 -15.91
N GLN A 127 -18.72 -6.63 -16.49
CA GLN A 127 -18.22 -7.98 -16.28
C GLN A 127 -16.96 -8.20 -17.11
N ILE A 128 -15.95 -8.83 -16.51
CA ILE A 128 -14.81 -9.34 -17.26
C ILE A 128 -15.35 -10.47 -18.13
N PRO A 129 -15.26 -10.40 -19.47
CA PRO A 129 -15.93 -11.37 -20.35
C PRO A 129 -15.50 -12.82 -20.06
N SER A 130 -16.36 -13.56 -19.37
CA SER A 130 -16.26 -15.01 -19.18
C SER A 130 -17.07 -15.73 -20.28
N GLN A 131 -16.63 -16.92 -20.64
CA GLN A 131 -17.02 -17.69 -21.83
C GLN A 131 -18.54 -17.70 -22.16
N VAL A 132 -18.91 -17.15 -23.32
CA VAL A 132 -20.11 -17.60 -24.09
C VAL A 132 -19.81 -17.78 -25.60
N VAL A 133 -18.63 -17.40 -26.09
CA VAL A 133 -18.21 -17.51 -27.50
C VAL A 133 -16.71 -17.85 -27.53
N PRO A 134 -16.15 -18.62 -28.50
CA PRO A 134 -14.80 -19.15 -28.37
C PRO A 134 -13.75 -18.04 -28.12
N ASN A 135 -13.18 -18.04 -26.91
CA ASN A 135 -11.84 -17.60 -26.56
C ASN A 135 -11.43 -16.13 -26.87
N ILE A 136 -12.16 -15.14 -26.35
CA ILE A 136 -11.76 -13.71 -26.43
C ILE A 136 -10.42 -13.44 -25.72
N PHE A 137 -10.18 -14.00 -24.53
CA PHE A 137 -8.87 -13.87 -23.87
C PHE A 137 -7.78 -14.76 -24.49
N ALA A 138 -8.13 -15.79 -25.30
CA ALA A 138 -7.10 -16.49 -26.07
C ALA A 138 -6.61 -15.68 -27.29
N ASN A 139 -7.40 -14.69 -27.75
CA ASN A 139 -6.89 -13.71 -28.72
C ASN A 139 -5.85 -12.78 -28.10
N LEU A 140 -5.86 -12.59 -26.77
CA LEU A 140 -4.81 -11.89 -26.01
C LEU A 140 -3.79 -12.87 -25.41
N SER A 141 -3.47 -13.95 -26.13
CA SER A 141 -2.48 -14.95 -25.66
C SER A 141 -1.06 -14.39 -25.46
N THR A 142 -0.78 -13.23 -26.03
CA THR A 142 0.47 -12.46 -25.88
C THR A 142 0.54 -11.69 -24.56
N LEU A 143 -0.57 -11.57 -23.82
CA LEU A 143 -0.65 -10.75 -22.63
C LEU A 143 0.27 -11.27 -21.53
N SER A 144 1.10 -10.36 -21.02
CA SER A 144 2.08 -10.60 -19.96
C SER A 144 1.75 -9.88 -18.66
N SER A 145 1.01 -8.78 -18.74
CA SER A 145 0.60 -7.96 -17.61
C SER A 145 -0.83 -7.47 -17.81
N LEU A 146 -1.67 -7.69 -16.79
CA LEU A 146 -3.05 -7.24 -16.75
C LEU A 146 -3.33 -6.52 -15.42
N HIS A 147 -3.69 -5.24 -15.52
CA HIS A 147 -4.03 -4.41 -14.37
C HIS A 147 -5.45 -3.85 -14.53
N LEU A 148 -6.34 -4.33 -13.68
CA LEU A 148 -7.74 -3.93 -13.55
C LEU A 148 -8.03 -3.49 -12.10
N LYS A 149 -7.01 -2.97 -11.40
CA LYS A 149 -7.16 -2.46 -10.04
C LYS A 149 -8.17 -1.32 -10.00
N GLU A 150 -9.13 -1.39 -9.08
CA GLU A 150 -10.02 -0.27 -8.74
C GLU A 150 -10.61 0.38 -10.00
N CYS A 151 -11.27 -0.46 -10.81
CA CYS A 151 -11.82 0.00 -12.08
C CYS A 151 -13.31 -0.29 -12.26
N GLY A 152 -13.99 -0.73 -11.19
CA GLY A 152 -15.42 -1.05 -11.21
C GLY A 152 -15.74 -2.24 -12.11
N MET A 153 -14.88 -3.26 -12.12
CA MET A 153 -15.21 -4.57 -12.67
C MET A 153 -16.04 -5.36 -11.63
N HIS A 154 -16.93 -6.25 -12.06
CA HIS A 154 -17.75 -7.05 -11.14
C HIS A 154 -18.08 -8.42 -11.74
N GLY A 155 -18.73 -9.28 -10.96
CA GLY A 155 -19.18 -10.60 -11.42
C GLY A 155 -18.09 -11.65 -11.34
N GLU A 156 -18.21 -12.72 -12.13
CA GLU A 156 -17.28 -13.85 -12.05
C GLU A 156 -15.98 -13.60 -12.81
N PHE A 157 -14.85 -13.61 -12.10
CA PHE A 157 -13.52 -13.53 -12.68
C PHE A 157 -13.21 -14.77 -13.53
N PRO A 158 -12.88 -14.63 -14.83
CA PRO A 158 -12.63 -15.77 -15.70
C PRO A 158 -11.38 -16.55 -15.29
N VAL A 159 -11.57 -17.81 -14.91
CA VAL A 159 -10.48 -18.71 -14.49
C VAL A 159 -9.39 -18.89 -15.55
N ASP A 160 -9.74 -18.78 -16.84
CA ASP A 160 -8.81 -18.93 -17.96
C ASP A 160 -7.71 -17.86 -17.98
N ILE A 161 -7.93 -16.69 -17.37
CA ILE A 161 -6.92 -15.63 -17.33
C ILE A 161 -5.68 -16.09 -16.55
N PHE A 162 -5.86 -16.84 -15.46
CA PHE A 162 -4.75 -17.43 -14.71
C PHE A 162 -3.93 -18.44 -15.52
N MET A 163 -4.52 -18.97 -16.61
CA MET A 163 -3.93 -19.97 -17.48
C MET A 163 -3.37 -19.36 -18.78
N LEU A 164 -3.27 -18.03 -18.89
CA LEU A 164 -2.64 -17.40 -20.05
C LEU A 164 -1.12 -17.73 -20.08
N PRO A 165 -0.57 -18.13 -21.25
CA PRO A 165 0.78 -18.69 -21.36
C PRO A 165 1.91 -17.71 -21.12
N ASN A 166 1.64 -16.40 -21.21
CA ASN A 166 2.65 -15.36 -21.03
C ASN A 166 2.38 -14.48 -19.81
N LEU A 167 1.26 -14.69 -19.10
CA LEU A 167 0.81 -13.79 -18.04
C LEU A 167 1.68 -13.93 -16.79
N ARG A 168 2.51 -12.92 -16.54
CA ARG A 168 3.42 -12.83 -15.39
C ARG A 168 2.81 -12.03 -14.25
N VAL A 169 1.96 -11.06 -14.57
CA VAL A 169 1.43 -10.09 -13.61
C VAL A 169 -0.09 -10.00 -13.77
N LEU A 170 -0.80 -10.29 -12.69
CA LEU A 170 -2.25 -10.12 -12.60
C LEU A 170 -2.60 -9.27 -11.37
N ASN A 171 -3.19 -8.11 -11.59
CA ASN A 171 -3.68 -7.24 -10.53
C ASN A 171 -5.14 -6.83 -10.79
N VAL A 172 -6.05 -7.34 -9.98
CA VAL A 172 -7.49 -7.01 -10.01
C VAL A 172 -8.00 -6.58 -8.63
N ASN A 173 -7.13 -5.96 -7.84
CA ASN A 173 -7.48 -5.49 -6.50
C ASN A 173 -8.66 -4.50 -6.54
N TYR A 174 -9.42 -4.46 -5.45
CA TYR A 174 -10.38 -3.39 -5.17
C TYR A 174 -11.50 -3.26 -6.21
N ASN A 175 -12.12 -4.38 -6.60
CA ASN A 175 -13.30 -4.39 -7.46
C ASN A 175 -14.52 -4.91 -6.68
N GLU A 176 -15.57 -4.10 -6.59
CA GLU A 176 -16.81 -4.45 -5.88
C GLU A 176 -17.53 -5.64 -6.53
N ASP A 177 -18.00 -6.60 -5.71
CA ASP A 177 -18.73 -7.79 -6.14
C ASP A 177 -17.99 -8.67 -7.17
N LEU A 178 -16.65 -8.59 -7.22
CA LEU A 178 -15.85 -9.48 -8.06
C LEU A 178 -15.65 -10.81 -7.34
N ILE A 179 -16.41 -11.82 -7.75
CA ILE A 179 -16.32 -13.19 -7.24
C ILE A 179 -15.42 -14.03 -8.15
N GLY A 180 -14.90 -15.14 -7.65
CA GLY A 180 -14.14 -16.06 -8.47
C GLY A 180 -13.75 -17.32 -7.73
N SER A 181 -13.21 -18.27 -8.50
CA SER A 181 -12.63 -19.50 -7.99
C SER A 181 -11.20 -19.67 -8.49
N TRP A 182 -10.42 -20.45 -7.75
CA TRP A 182 -9.04 -20.74 -8.08
C TRP A 182 -8.93 -21.91 -9.08
N PRO A 183 -8.10 -21.81 -10.13
CA PRO A 183 -7.76 -22.96 -10.96
C PRO A 183 -6.82 -23.91 -10.23
N ASP A 184 -6.83 -25.19 -10.61
CA ASP A 184 -5.74 -26.08 -10.24
C ASP A 184 -4.53 -25.88 -11.17
N PHE A 185 -3.41 -25.44 -10.60
CA PHE A 185 -2.15 -25.22 -11.32
C PHE A 185 -1.33 -26.51 -11.53
N GLN A 186 -1.80 -27.69 -11.09
CA GLN A 186 -1.02 -28.93 -11.15
C GLN A 186 -0.60 -29.34 -12.57
N TYR A 187 -1.42 -29.04 -13.58
CA TYR A 187 -1.21 -29.48 -14.97
C TYR A 187 -0.75 -28.35 -15.90
N TRP A 188 -0.41 -27.18 -15.34
CA TRP A 188 -0.09 -25.98 -16.10
C TRP A 188 1.19 -25.32 -15.58
N SER A 189 2.16 -25.09 -16.47
CA SER A 189 3.38 -24.36 -16.14
C SER A 189 3.12 -22.86 -16.28
N SER A 190 2.54 -22.25 -15.25
CA SER A 190 2.25 -20.82 -15.26
C SER A 190 3.52 -19.97 -15.11
N PRO A 191 3.70 -18.89 -15.91
CA PRO A 191 4.78 -17.93 -15.73
C PRO A 191 4.45 -16.86 -14.67
N LEU A 192 3.31 -16.97 -13.97
CA LEU A 192 2.86 -15.99 -12.97
C LEU A 192 3.94 -15.72 -11.92
N GLU A 193 4.23 -14.44 -11.75
CA GLU A 193 5.14 -13.89 -10.75
C GLU A 193 4.41 -13.07 -9.69
N GLU A 194 3.21 -12.60 -10.00
CA GLU A 194 2.37 -11.83 -9.10
C GLU A 194 0.90 -12.12 -9.35
N ILE A 195 0.20 -12.37 -8.25
CA ILE A 195 -1.25 -12.49 -8.19
C ILE A 195 -1.73 -11.55 -7.08
N SER A 196 -2.45 -10.51 -7.47
CA SER A 196 -3.04 -9.52 -6.57
C SER A 196 -4.55 -9.48 -6.82
N LEU A 197 -5.32 -10.06 -5.88
CA LEU A 197 -6.78 -10.16 -5.87
C LEU A 197 -7.41 -9.55 -4.60
N ALA A 198 -6.70 -8.68 -3.89
CA ALA A 198 -7.11 -8.15 -2.60
C ALA A 198 -8.37 -7.27 -2.71
N ALA A 199 -9.26 -7.38 -1.73
CA ALA A 199 -10.34 -6.41 -1.54
C ALA A 199 -9.92 -5.23 -0.66
N THR A 200 -10.75 -4.18 -0.60
CA THR A 200 -10.50 -3.03 0.29
C THR A 200 -10.97 -3.36 1.71
N SER A 201 -10.30 -2.78 2.70
CA SER A 201 -10.67 -2.87 4.12
C SER A 201 -11.49 -1.67 4.61
N PHE A 202 -11.55 -0.59 3.82
CA PHE A 202 -12.18 0.67 4.23
C PHE A 202 -13.69 0.57 4.09
N LEU A 203 -14.39 0.46 5.24
CA LEU A 203 -15.74 0.92 5.67
C LEU A 203 -16.87 1.27 4.67
N ASP A 204 -16.71 1.00 3.39
CA ASP A 204 -17.70 0.98 2.33
C ASP A 204 -17.59 -0.40 1.67
N LEU A 205 -18.71 -0.91 1.18
CA LEU A 205 -18.97 -2.29 0.76
C LEU A 205 -18.21 -2.73 -0.51
N LEU A 206 -17.03 -2.16 -0.78
CA LEU A 206 -16.30 -2.23 -2.04
C LEU A 206 -15.14 -3.23 -1.91
N GLY A 207 -15.38 -4.47 -2.32
CA GLY A 207 -14.37 -5.51 -2.22
C GLY A 207 -14.58 -6.69 -3.16
N ASN A 208 -13.48 -7.38 -3.45
CA ASN A 208 -13.54 -8.69 -4.10
C ASN A 208 -14.11 -9.72 -3.09
N GLU A 209 -14.77 -10.75 -3.62
CA GLU A 209 -15.42 -11.80 -2.82
C GLU A 209 -14.96 -13.19 -3.26
N PHE A 210 -13.64 -13.38 -3.50
CA PHE A 210 -13.12 -14.70 -3.85
C PHE A 210 -13.35 -15.68 -2.69
N GLN A 211 -13.80 -16.88 -3.03
CA GLN A 211 -14.22 -17.88 -2.04
C GLN A 211 -13.57 -19.24 -2.26
N GLY A 212 -13.70 -20.11 -1.26
CA GLY A 212 -13.19 -21.49 -1.31
C GLY A 212 -11.76 -21.61 -0.81
N GLN A 213 -11.12 -22.73 -1.14
CA GLN A 213 -9.76 -23.04 -0.70
C GLN A 213 -8.74 -22.64 -1.77
N ILE A 214 -7.58 -22.16 -1.33
CA ILE A 214 -6.44 -21.98 -2.22
C ILE A 214 -5.89 -23.37 -2.61
N PRO A 215 -5.75 -23.67 -3.90
CA PRO A 215 -5.17 -24.93 -4.35
C PRO A 215 -3.68 -24.96 -4.01
N ILE A 216 -3.22 -26.05 -3.39
CA ILE A 216 -1.81 -26.24 -2.98
C ILE A 216 -0.85 -26.05 -4.16
N SER A 217 -1.30 -26.36 -5.38
CA SER A 217 -0.53 -26.22 -6.62
C SER A 217 -0.08 -24.78 -6.91
N ILE A 218 -0.75 -23.74 -6.37
CA ILE A 218 -0.28 -22.36 -6.48
C ILE A 218 1.11 -22.17 -5.86
N PHE A 219 1.40 -22.90 -4.77
CA PHE A 219 2.67 -22.82 -4.07
C PHE A 219 3.78 -23.63 -4.75
N ASN A 220 3.47 -24.35 -5.84
CA ASN A 220 4.46 -24.99 -6.70
C ASN A 220 4.97 -24.04 -7.82
N LEU A 221 4.40 -22.84 -7.94
CA LEU A 221 4.81 -21.87 -8.93
C LEU A 221 6.14 -21.23 -8.52
N ASN A 222 7.23 -21.69 -9.14
CA ASN A 222 8.60 -21.28 -8.80
C ASN A 222 8.94 -19.81 -9.14
N ASN A 223 8.09 -19.15 -9.93
CA ASN A 223 8.27 -17.74 -10.29
C ASN A 223 7.41 -16.81 -9.42
N LEU A 224 6.49 -17.35 -8.62
CA LEU A 224 5.54 -16.55 -7.85
C LEU A 224 6.28 -15.85 -6.70
N ASN A 225 6.38 -14.52 -6.81
CA ASN A 225 7.09 -13.66 -5.87
C ASN A 225 6.11 -12.94 -4.92
N ILE A 226 4.93 -12.57 -5.43
CA ILE A 226 3.88 -11.88 -4.67
C ILE A 226 2.58 -12.68 -4.78
N LEU A 227 2.00 -12.97 -3.62
CA LEU A 227 0.62 -13.41 -3.51
C LEU A 227 -0.10 -12.48 -2.53
N ASN A 228 -0.98 -11.62 -3.06
CA ASN A 228 -1.85 -10.77 -2.26
C ASN A 228 -3.31 -11.12 -2.54
N ILE A 229 -3.97 -11.69 -1.55
CA ILE A 229 -5.36 -12.17 -1.60
C ILE A 229 -6.13 -11.73 -0.35
N ALA A 230 -5.66 -10.64 0.26
CA ALA A 230 -6.24 -10.08 1.47
C ALA A 230 -7.72 -9.70 1.31
N ASN A 231 -8.44 -9.64 2.43
CA ASN A 231 -9.83 -9.17 2.49
C ASN A 231 -10.78 -9.97 1.57
N ASN A 232 -10.69 -11.30 1.54
CA ASN A 232 -11.57 -12.14 0.72
C ASN A 232 -12.33 -13.16 1.60
N ASN A 233 -13.15 -14.02 0.97
CA ASN A 233 -13.89 -15.08 1.64
C ASN A 233 -13.19 -16.46 1.51
N LEU A 234 -11.86 -16.47 1.52
CA LEU A 234 -11.06 -17.69 1.37
C LEU A 234 -10.97 -18.44 2.69
N SER A 235 -10.93 -19.77 2.62
CA SER A 235 -10.91 -20.64 3.80
C SER A 235 -9.99 -21.85 3.63
N GLY A 236 -9.89 -22.66 4.68
CA GLY A 236 -9.07 -23.88 4.71
C GLY A 236 -7.71 -23.66 5.35
N THR A 237 -6.80 -24.61 5.16
CA THR A 237 -5.46 -24.58 5.77
C THR A 237 -4.42 -24.05 4.79
N LEU A 238 -3.52 -23.20 5.27
CA LEU A 238 -2.45 -22.62 4.46
C LEU A 238 -1.25 -23.58 4.32
N LEU A 239 -1.11 -24.21 3.15
CA LEU A 239 -0.09 -25.23 2.86
C LEU A 239 1.04 -24.70 1.96
N ILE A 240 1.83 -23.75 2.49
CA ILE A 240 2.87 -22.98 1.77
C ILE A 240 4.22 -23.71 1.57
N CYS A 241 4.35 -25.00 1.90
CA CYS A 241 5.66 -25.65 1.98
C CYS A 241 6.45 -25.80 0.69
N ASN A 242 5.79 -25.71 -0.46
CA ASN A 242 6.42 -25.98 -1.75
C ASN A 242 7.03 -24.72 -2.38
N THR A 243 6.75 -23.54 -1.84
CA THR A 243 7.24 -22.28 -2.39
C THR A 243 8.66 -21.97 -1.92
N THR A 244 9.47 -21.41 -2.80
CA THR A 244 10.83 -20.95 -2.50
C THR A 244 11.10 -19.53 -3.00
N SER A 245 10.26 -19.01 -3.90
CA SER A 245 10.39 -17.71 -4.54
C SER A 245 9.59 -16.59 -3.87
N LEU A 246 8.58 -16.92 -3.06
CA LEU A 246 7.70 -15.93 -2.45
C LEU A 246 8.49 -14.95 -1.58
N GLN A 247 8.31 -13.67 -1.90
CA GLN A 247 8.85 -12.52 -1.17
C GLN A 247 7.78 -11.87 -0.31
N ILE A 248 6.54 -11.81 -0.81
CA ILE A 248 5.41 -11.19 -0.12
C ILE A 248 4.23 -12.16 -0.15
N LEU A 249 3.70 -12.44 1.03
CA LEU A 249 2.49 -13.21 1.22
C LEU A 249 1.51 -12.41 2.09
N ASP A 250 0.38 -12.03 1.51
CA ASP A 250 -0.69 -11.34 2.22
C ASP A 250 -2.00 -12.10 2.04
N VAL A 251 -2.43 -12.72 3.13
CA VAL A 251 -3.68 -13.48 3.22
C VAL A 251 -4.58 -12.94 4.33
N SER A 252 -4.32 -11.70 4.75
CA SER A 252 -5.04 -11.06 5.85
C SER A 252 -6.55 -10.98 5.60
N HIS A 253 -7.34 -10.88 6.66
CA HIS A 253 -8.78 -10.71 6.61
C HIS A 253 -9.49 -11.75 5.72
N ASN A 254 -9.29 -13.02 6.06
CA ASN A 254 -9.90 -14.18 5.42
C ASN A 254 -10.36 -15.17 6.51
N TYR A 255 -10.80 -16.37 6.12
CA TYR A 255 -11.24 -17.44 7.02
C TYR A 255 -10.24 -18.62 7.06
N PHE A 256 -8.93 -18.35 6.90
CA PHE A 256 -7.91 -19.40 7.01
C PHE A 256 -7.80 -19.90 8.44
N SER A 257 -7.67 -21.22 8.60
CA SER A 257 -7.63 -21.87 9.91
C SER A 257 -6.53 -22.93 10.00
N GLY A 258 -6.35 -23.47 11.21
CA GLY A 258 -5.33 -24.47 11.50
C GLY A 258 -3.98 -23.84 11.87
N SER A 259 -2.93 -24.67 11.91
CA SER A 259 -1.60 -24.22 12.30
C SER A 259 -0.72 -23.94 11.09
N LEU A 260 0.16 -22.95 11.23
CA LEU A 260 1.17 -22.66 10.20
C LEU A 260 2.16 -23.83 10.06
N PRO A 261 2.55 -24.17 8.82
CA PRO A 261 3.38 -25.32 8.57
C PRO A 261 4.85 -25.07 8.97
N GLN A 262 5.55 -26.10 9.44
CA GLN A 262 6.93 -25.99 9.95
C GLN A 262 8.01 -25.79 8.88
N CYS A 263 7.64 -25.85 7.60
CA CYS A 263 8.52 -25.81 6.44
C CYS A 263 9.01 -24.41 6.03
N LEU A 264 8.64 -23.35 6.78
CA LEU A 264 9.03 -21.97 6.50
C LEU A 264 10.55 -21.75 6.35
N GLN A 265 11.37 -22.66 6.87
CA GLN A 265 12.83 -22.65 6.69
C GLN A 265 13.28 -22.60 5.22
N ASN A 266 12.42 -23.01 4.28
CA ASN A 266 12.74 -23.04 2.85
C ASN A 266 12.40 -21.72 2.14
N MET A 267 11.66 -20.81 2.78
CA MET A 267 11.22 -19.53 2.21
C MET A 267 12.27 -18.43 2.43
N LEU A 268 13.46 -18.63 1.85
CA LEU A 268 14.62 -17.76 2.06
C LEU A 268 14.46 -16.36 1.45
N GLU A 269 13.55 -16.22 0.49
CA GLU A 269 13.24 -14.96 -0.19
C GLU A 269 12.15 -14.15 0.51
N LEU A 270 11.45 -14.72 1.50
CA LEU A 270 10.32 -14.09 2.17
C LEU A 270 10.79 -12.85 2.95
N ARG A 271 10.26 -11.70 2.54
CA ARG A 271 10.45 -10.39 3.16
C ARG A 271 9.28 -10.01 4.05
N MET A 272 8.07 -10.39 3.65
CA MET A 272 6.88 -10.02 4.38
C MET A 272 5.81 -11.11 4.39
N ILE A 273 5.17 -11.25 5.53
CA ILE A 273 3.99 -12.09 5.71
C ILE A 273 2.94 -11.36 6.56
N SER A 274 1.73 -11.25 6.02
CA SER A 274 0.55 -10.83 6.78
C SER A 274 -0.50 -11.94 6.80
N LEU A 275 -0.86 -12.35 8.01
CA LEU A 275 -1.87 -13.35 8.33
C LEU A 275 -3.01 -12.75 9.16
N GLU A 276 -3.03 -11.43 9.32
CA GLU A 276 -3.97 -10.70 10.17
C GLU A 276 -5.42 -11.16 9.98
N GLY A 277 -6.22 -11.14 11.05
CA GLY A 277 -7.68 -11.26 10.92
C GLY A 277 -8.13 -12.59 10.31
N ASN A 278 -7.58 -13.69 10.82
CA ASN A 278 -7.91 -15.06 10.39
C ASN A 278 -8.19 -15.96 11.62
N GLU A 279 -8.36 -17.25 11.40
CA GLU A 279 -8.60 -18.27 12.43
C GLU A 279 -7.37 -19.17 12.67
N PHE A 280 -6.15 -18.66 12.44
CA PHE A 280 -4.93 -19.45 12.66
C PHE A 280 -4.71 -19.73 14.15
N GLN A 281 -4.27 -20.95 14.46
CA GLN A 281 -4.10 -21.44 15.82
C GLN A 281 -2.79 -22.18 16.05
N GLY A 282 -2.44 -22.37 17.33
CA GLY A 282 -1.27 -23.14 17.74
C GLY A 282 -0.01 -22.28 17.88
N LEU A 283 1.15 -22.86 17.59
CA LEU A 283 2.45 -22.23 17.75
C LEU A 283 2.94 -21.65 16.43
N LEU A 284 3.68 -20.54 16.49
CA LEU A 284 4.41 -20.06 15.33
C LEU A 284 5.60 -21.00 15.05
N PRO A 285 5.78 -21.45 13.80
CA PRO A 285 6.89 -22.30 13.41
C PRO A 285 8.25 -21.78 13.85
N ARG A 286 9.06 -22.66 14.44
CA ARG A 286 10.42 -22.28 14.91
C ARG A 286 11.31 -21.86 13.75
N SER A 287 11.03 -22.41 12.58
CA SER A 287 11.68 -22.12 11.32
C SER A 287 11.40 -20.72 10.77
N PHE A 288 10.45 -19.95 11.32
CA PHE A 288 10.30 -18.52 11.00
C PHE A 288 11.64 -17.77 11.15
N THR A 289 12.43 -18.14 12.16
CA THR A 289 13.75 -17.53 12.43
C THR A 289 14.79 -17.79 11.34
N ASN A 290 14.54 -18.74 10.42
CA ASN A 290 15.40 -19.05 9.29
C ASN A 290 15.08 -18.21 8.04
N CYS A 291 13.96 -17.49 8.00
CA CYS A 291 13.63 -16.56 6.91
C CYS A 291 14.51 -15.31 7.02
N THR A 292 15.74 -15.41 6.51
CA THR A 292 16.76 -14.38 6.76
C THR A 292 16.42 -13.01 6.16
N LYS A 293 15.57 -12.96 5.13
CA LYS A 293 15.12 -11.71 4.49
C LYS A 293 13.90 -11.06 5.13
N LEU A 294 13.30 -11.69 6.14
CA LEU A 294 12.04 -11.26 6.74
C LEU A 294 12.20 -9.90 7.46
N GLU A 295 11.33 -8.96 7.12
CA GLU A 295 11.35 -7.56 7.54
C GLU A 295 10.07 -7.16 8.27
N SER A 296 8.93 -7.71 7.85
CA SER A 296 7.63 -7.43 8.46
C SER A 296 6.83 -8.71 8.68
N ILE A 297 6.28 -8.83 9.88
CA ILE A 297 5.46 -9.96 10.33
C ILE A 297 4.20 -9.40 10.96
N ASP A 298 3.06 -9.74 10.36
CA ASP A 298 1.75 -9.48 10.96
C ASP A 298 1.01 -10.82 11.13
N VAL A 299 0.76 -11.18 12.39
CA VAL A 299 -0.04 -12.35 12.77
C VAL A 299 -1.17 -11.94 13.71
N SER A 300 -1.49 -10.65 13.73
CA SER A 300 -2.45 -10.07 14.64
C SER A 300 -3.85 -10.63 14.43
N ASN A 301 -4.73 -10.45 15.42
CA ASN A 301 -6.14 -10.82 15.33
C ASN A 301 -6.35 -12.28 14.86
N ASN A 302 -5.74 -13.21 15.59
CA ASN A 302 -5.79 -14.66 15.34
C ASN A 302 -5.93 -15.42 16.67
N GLN A 303 -5.76 -16.74 16.64
CA GLN A 303 -5.86 -17.64 17.80
C GLN A 303 -4.51 -18.29 18.16
N PHE A 304 -3.38 -17.62 17.90
CA PHE A 304 -2.06 -18.14 18.27
C PHE A 304 -1.88 -18.17 19.79
N ASN A 305 -1.38 -19.29 20.31
CA ASN A 305 -1.08 -19.49 21.73
C ASN A 305 0.36 -19.99 21.85
N ASP A 306 1.30 -19.06 21.95
CA ASP A 306 2.73 -19.34 21.95
C ASP A 306 3.47 -18.46 22.97
N THR A 307 4.74 -18.78 23.19
CA THR A 307 5.76 -18.02 23.93
C THR A 307 6.71 -17.29 22.98
N PHE A 308 6.27 -17.06 21.74
CA PHE A 308 7.04 -16.60 20.59
C PHE A 308 7.95 -15.38 20.79
N PRO A 309 7.62 -14.38 21.65
CA PRO A 309 8.53 -13.26 21.90
C PRO A 309 9.96 -13.68 22.25
N SER A 310 10.14 -14.85 22.90
CA SER A 310 11.44 -15.46 23.23
C SER A 310 12.38 -15.76 22.05
N ARG A 311 11.86 -15.87 20.82
CA ARG A 311 12.63 -16.35 19.66
C ARG A 311 12.76 -15.32 18.53
N LEU A 312 11.97 -14.24 18.56
CA LEU A 312 11.99 -13.15 17.57
C LEU A 312 13.39 -12.60 17.31
N GLY A 313 14.22 -12.54 18.35
CA GLY A 313 15.54 -11.96 18.25
C GLY A 313 16.59 -12.79 17.47
N ASN A 314 16.23 -13.96 16.95
CA ASN A 314 17.13 -14.73 16.08
C ASN A 314 17.05 -14.32 14.60
N LEU A 315 16.08 -13.49 14.20
CA LEU A 315 15.95 -12.99 12.84
C LEU A 315 17.08 -12.00 12.50
N PRO A 316 17.87 -12.22 11.44
CA PRO A 316 19.06 -11.41 11.16
C PRO A 316 18.71 -10.04 10.56
N ASN A 317 17.71 -9.93 9.69
CA ASN A 317 17.38 -8.66 9.03
C ASN A 317 16.64 -7.67 9.93
N LEU A 318 15.94 -8.14 10.96
CA LEU A 318 15.35 -7.26 11.98
C LEU A 318 16.41 -6.55 12.85
N LYS A 319 17.68 -6.97 12.75
CA LYS A 319 18.84 -6.35 13.42
C LYS A 319 19.50 -5.23 12.60
N LEU A 320 19.26 -5.17 11.29
CA LEU A 320 20.00 -4.30 10.39
C LEU A 320 19.58 -2.84 10.57
N LEU A 321 20.41 -2.00 11.19
CA LEU A 321 20.25 -0.56 11.08
C LEU A 321 20.71 -0.15 9.67
N LEU A 322 19.77 0.04 8.73
CA LEU A 322 20.09 0.60 7.42
C LEU A 322 20.22 2.12 7.59
N LEU A 323 21.44 2.57 7.87
CA LEU A 323 21.81 3.99 7.83
C LEU A 323 22.09 4.36 6.37
N SER A 324 21.02 4.52 5.58
CA SER A 324 21.11 5.00 4.20
C SER A 324 20.11 6.13 4.02
N GLU A 325 20.42 7.28 4.63
CA GLU A 325 19.94 8.55 4.10
C GLU A 325 20.49 8.65 2.67
N HIS A 326 19.66 8.39 1.65
CA HIS A 326 19.71 8.96 0.29
C HIS A 326 19.08 8.10 -0.81
N GLN A 327 18.48 6.95 -0.53
CA GLN A 327 17.53 6.36 -1.47
C GLN A 327 16.27 5.95 -0.72
N LEU A 328 15.19 6.69 -0.94
CA LEU A 328 13.83 6.24 -0.63
C LEU A 328 13.52 5.09 -1.60
N THR A 329 14.16 3.94 -1.41
CA THR A 329 13.77 2.72 -2.10
C THR A 329 12.52 2.20 -1.40
N TYR A 330 11.42 2.14 -2.14
CA TYR A 330 10.28 1.32 -1.72
C TYR A 330 10.64 -0.14 -1.97
N ILE A 331 9.90 -1.09 -1.40
CA ILE A 331 9.89 -2.46 -1.91
C ILE A 331 9.29 -2.37 -3.32
N GLU A 332 10.12 -1.90 -4.26
CA GLU A 332 9.86 -1.78 -5.67
C GLU A 332 10.38 -3.08 -6.25
N LEU A 333 9.46 -3.94 -6.66
CA LEU A 333 9.77 -4.82 -7.76
C LEU A 333 9.72 -3.94 -9.01
N GLU A 334 10.83 -3.30 -9.36
CA GLU A 334 11.04 -2.84 -10.73
C GLU A 334 11.03 -4.09 -11.61
N LYS A 335 9.83 -4.50 -12.02
CA LYS A 335 9.67 -5.52 -13.04
C LYS A 335 9.84 -4.81 -14.37
N SER A 336 11.07 -4.89 -14.87
CA SER A 336 11.35 -4.68 -16.28
C SER A 336 10.69 -5.80 -17.07
N LEU A 337 9.49 -5.56 -17.61
CA LEU A 337 8.93 -6.42 -18.63
C LEU A 337 9.61 -6.07 -19.94
N ARG A 338 10.23 -7.07 -20.57
CA ARG A 338 10.68 -6.94 -21.95
C ARG A 338 9.46 -7.12 -22.84
N VAL A 339 9.08 -6.04 -23.52
CA VAL A 339 7.97 -6.02 -24.47
C VAL A 339 8.59 -5.68 -25.83
N GLY A 340 8.83 -6.70 -26.65
CA GLY A 340 9.68 -6.55 -27.86
C GLY A 340 11.13 -6.18 -27.51
N GLN A 341 11.68 -5.14 -28.16
CA GLN A 341 13.00 -4.56 -27.83
C GLN A 341 12.95 -3.54 -26.68
N GLN A 342 11.76 -3.11 -26.24
CA GLN A 342 11.59 -2.12 -25.18
C GLN A 342 11.52 -2.77 -23.80
N VAL A 343 12.06 -2.06 -22.82
CA VAL A 343 11.90 -2.38 -21.41
C VAL A 343 10.84 -1.46 -20.85
N MET A 344 9.66 -2.01 -20.57
CA MET A 344 8.65 -1.33 -19.80
C MET A 344 8.91 -1.60 -18.32
N SER A 345 9.22 -0.54 -17.56
CA SER A 345 9.28 -0.62 -16.11
C SER A 345 7.87 -0.49 -15.57
N ILE A 346 7.31 -1.59 -15.07
CA ILE A 346 6.10 -1.51 -14.25
C ILE A 346 6.56 -1.30 -12.81
N ASN A 347 6.36 -0.09 -12.29
CA ASN A 347 6.56 0.17 -10.88
C ASN A 347 5.29 -0.22 -10.14
N MET A 348 5.32 -1.36 -9.46
CA MET A 348 4.25 -1.78 -8.57
C MET A 348 4.67 -1.56 -7.14
N MET A 349 3.91 -0.69 -6.49
CA MET A 349 4.09 -0.39 -5.07
C MET A 349 3.16 -1.29 -4.30
N TYR A 350 3.75 -2.19 -3.53
CA TYR A 350 2.99 -3.07 -2.67
C TYR A 350 2.39 -2.27 -1.51
N SER A 351 1.10 -2.54 -1.24
CA SER A 351 0.38 -2.00 -0.10
C SER A 351 0.22 -3.04 1.00
N ILE A 352 0.62 -2.72 2.22
CA ILE A 352 0.21 -3.48 3.41
C ILE A 352 -0.76 -2.65 4.23
N GLU A 353 -1.71 -3.31 4.86
CA GLU A 353 -2.48 -2.77 5.97
C GLU A 353 -1.93 -3.31 7.29
N ILE A 354 -1.58 -2.42 8.21
CA ILE A 354 -1.20 -2.78 9.57
C ILE A 354 -1.77 -1.73 10.52
N THR A 355 -2.26 -2.14 11.69
CA THR A 355 -2.52 -1.21 12.80
C THR A 355 -1.23 -0.58 13.30
N ASN A 356 -0.93 0.65 12.88
CA ASN A 356 0.22 1.39 13.38
C ASN A 356 -0.21 2.75 13.94
N LYS A 357 0.47 3.19 15.01
CA LYS A 357 0.17 4.43 15.72
C LYS A 357 -1.30 4.52 16.18
N GLY A 358 -1.90 3.38 16.52
CA GLY A 358 -3.29 3.28 16.99
C GLY A 358 -4.36 3.38 15.90
N LEU A 359 -3.99 3.30 14.62
CA LEU A 359 -4.90 3.36 13.48
C LEU A 359 -4.57 2.24 12.49
N ASP A 360 -5.58 1.69 11.83
CA ASP A 360 -5.37 0.80 10.68
C ASP A 360 -4.85 1.64 9.52
N MET A 361 -3.56 1.46 9.20
CA MET A 361 -2.87 2.27 8.21
C MET A 361 -2.59 1.43 6.97
N VAL A 362 -3.08 1.90 5.82
CA VAL A 362 -2.71 1.36 4.52
C VAL A 362 -1.43 2.04 4.05
N TYR A 363 -0.33 1.31 4.09
CA TYR A 363 0.95 1.72 3.52
C TYR A 363 0.96 1.41 2.05
N HIS A 364 0.39 2.27 1.22
CA HIS A 364 0.35 2.10 -0.24
C HIS A 364 1.73 1.90 -0.90
N LYS A 365 2.81 2.25 -0.19
CA LYS A 365 4.20 2.02 -0.59
C LYS A 365 5.02 1.62 0.63
N VAL A 366 5.25 0.32 0.82
CA VAL A 366 6.14 -0.14 1.90
C VAL A 366 7.58 0.25 1.56
N GLN A 367 8.21 1.04 2.42
CA GLN A 367 9.62 1.42 2.26
C GLN A 367 10.53 0.22 2.58
N GLU A 368 11.66 0.06 1.88
CA GLU A 368 12.60 -1.07 2.12
C GLU A 368 13.14 -1.12 3.56
N PHE A 369 12.95 -0.06 4.34
CA PHE A 369 13.38 0.00 5.74
C PHE A 369 12.24 -0.13 6.75
N PHE A 370 10.96 -0.16 6.34
CA PHE A 370 9.86 -0.31 7.29
C PHE A 370 9.85 -1.74 7.84
N ARG A 371 10.12 -1.86 9.13
CA ARG A 371 10.16 -3.14 9.84
C ARG A 371 9.16 -3.11 10.96
N ALA A 372 8.24 -4.07 10.92
CA ALA A 372 7.12 -4.15 11.83
C ALA A 372 6.96 -5.57 12.37
N ILE A 373 6.58 -5.66 13.63
CA ILE A 373 6.11 -6.90 14.23
C ILE A 373 4.77 -6.58 14.89
N ASP A 374 3.72 -7.19 14.38
CA ASP A 374 2.40 -7.19 15.02
C ASP A 374 2.01 -8.63 15.39
N ILE A 375 1.84 -8.87 16.69
CA ILE A 375 1.31 -10.12 17.25
C ILE A 375 0.06 -9.88 18.08
N SER A 376 -0.54 -8.69 17.96
CA SER A 376 -1.62 -8.23 18.82
C SER A 376 -2.88 -9.08 18.68
N SER A 377 -3.78 -8.99 19.67
CA SER A 377 -5.08 -9.67 19.63
C SER A 377 -4.95 -11.18 19.39
N ASN A 378 -4.18 -11.84 20.25
CA ASN A 378 -3.90 -13.27 20.22
C ASN A 378 -3.88 -13.83 21.66
N MET A 379 -3.37 -15.04 21.85
CA MET A 379 -3.22 -15.70 23.16
C MET A 379 -1.74 -15.92 23.54
N PHE A 380 -0.82 -15.00 23.18
CA PHE A 380 0.59 -15.14 23.55
C PHE A 380 0.78 -15.04 25.08
N VAL A 381 1.64 -15.91 25.62
CA VAL A 381 1.92 -16.06 27.06
C VAL A 381 3.42 -15.95 27.35
N GLY A 382 3.75 -15.79 28.63
CA GLY A 382 5.14 -15.69 29.10
C GLY A 382 5.64 -14.25 29.19
N GLU A 383 6.94 -14.09 29.41
CA GLU A 383 7.59 -12.78 29.55
C GLU A 383 8.13 -12.28 28.21
N ILE A 384 8.21 -10.96 28.05
CA ILE A 384 8.98 -10.33 26.97
C ILE A 384 10.47 -10.51 27.30
N PRO A 385 11.32 -11.02 26.40
CA PRO A 385 12.71 -11.34 26.72
C PRO A 385 13.57 -10.11 27.01
N GLU A 386 14.47 -10.23 27.98
CA GLU A 386 15.43 -9.17 28.33
C GLU A 386 16.30 -8.72 27.17
N SER A 387 16.58 -9.58 26.19
CA SER A 387 17.43 -9.24 25.04
C SER A 387 16.66 -8.70 23.84
N ILE A 388 15.33 -8.52 23.91
CA ILE A 388 14.51 -8.24 22.71
C ILE A 388 14.97 -6.98 21.98
N GLY A 389 15.26 -5.89 22.69
CA GLY A 389 15.65 -4.63 22.04
C GLY A 389 17.07 -4.64 21.47
N ASP A 390 17.95 -5.52 21.97
CA ASP A 390 19.26 -5.72 21.35
C ASP A 390 19.17 -6.46 20.01
N LEU A 391 18.11 -7.24 19.83
CA LEU A 391 17.92 -8.11 18.69
C LEU A 391 16.99 -7.52 17.62
N LEU A 392 16.30 -6.42 17.91
CA LEU A 392 15.33 -5.77 17.02
C LEU A 392 15.68 -4.30 16.74
N LYS A 393 16.97 -3.95 16.68
CA LYS A 393 17.44 -2.55 16.60
C LYS A 393 16.89 -1.76 15.41
N GLY A 394 16.57 -2.43 14.31
CA GLY A 394 16.08 -1.80 13.08
C GLY A 394 14.55 -1.69 12.99
N LEU A 395 13.82 -1.99 14.07
CA LEU A 395 12.36 -2.03 14.08
C LEU A 395 11.75 -0.64 14.24
N HIS A 396 10.68 -0.38 13.48
CA HIS A 396 9.92 0.88 13.52
C HIS A 396 8.59 0.72 14.27
N MET A 397 7.97 -0.47 14.20
CA MET A 397 6.70 -0.75 14.86
C MET A 397 6.77 -2.07 15.65
N LEU A 398 6.33 -2.03 16.90
CA LEU A 398 6.14 -3.20 17.76
C LEU A 398 4.77 -3.16 18.44
N ASN A 399 3.89 -4.08 18.08
CA ASN A 399 2.56 -4.19 18.67
C ASN A 399 2.34 -5.58 19.27
N PHE A 400 2.39 -5.66 20.60
CA PHE A 400 2.15 -6.85 21.40
C PHE A 400 0.83 -6.75 22.19
N SER A 401 -0.01 -5.79 21.85
CA SER A 401 -1.22 -5.47 22.61
C SER A 401 -2.24 -6.61 22.62
N ASN A 402 -3.17 -6.58 23.57
CA ASN A 402 -4.29 -7.53 23.66
C ASN A 402 -3.83 -9.00 23.63
N ASN A 403 -3.00 -9.35 24.61
CA ASN A 403 -2.43 -10.68 24.79
C ASN A 403 -2.41 -11.04 26.30
N ILE A 404 -1.72 -12.12 26.67
CA ILE A 404 -1.64 -12.61 28.07
C ILE A 404 -0.19 -12.56 28.57
N LEU A 405 0.60 -11.59 28.08
CA LEU A 405 2.01 -11.44 28.46
C LEU A 405 2.14 -11.00 29.92
N ILE A 406 3.12 -11.56 30.61
CA ILE A 406 3.41 -11.33 32.04
C ILE A 406 4.84 -10.79 32.22
N GLY A 407 5.25 -10.61 33.47
CA GLY A 407 6.60 -10.14 33.81
C GLY A 407 6.68 -8.62 33.81
N HIS A 408 7.79 -8.08 33.35
CA HIS A 408 8.03 -6.63 33.30
C HIS A 408 8.39 -6.21 31.88
N ILE A 409 8.33 -4.90 31.63
CA ILE A 409 8.79 -4.33 30.37
C ILE A 409 10.34 -4.37 30.38
N PRO A 410 11.01 -5.03 29.42
CA PRO A 410 12.47 -5.10 29.42
C PRO A 410 13.12 -3.74 29.19
N PRO A 411 14.13 -3.34 29.98
CA PRO A 411 14.88 -2.11 29.75
C PRO A 411 15.57 -2.05 28.39
N SER A 412 15.92 -3.22 27.81
CA SER A 412 16.57 -3.30 26.49
C SER A 412 15.71 -2.76 25.36
N LEU A 413 14.37 -2.66 25.51
CA LEU A 413 13.51 -2.01 24.52
C LEU A 413 13.94 -0.56 24.22
N GLY A 414 14.59 0.12 25.18
CA GLY A 414 15.19 1.42 24.94
C GLY A 414 16.31 1.41 23.87
N ASN A 415 16.88 0.24 23.54
CA ASN A 415 17.94 0.11 22.53
C ASN A 415 17.40 0.10 21.09
N ILE A 416 16.08 0.04 20.88
CA ILE A 416 15.46 0.10 19.55
C ILE A 416 15.29 1.58 19.16
N THR A 417 16.38 2.25 18.84
CA THR A 417 16.38 3.72 18.64
C THR A 417 15.54 4.19 17.44
N SER A 418 15.23 3.29 16.49
CA SER A 418 14.37 3.58 15.32
C SER A 418 12.88 3.40 15.59
N LEU A 419 12.47 3.01 16.80
CA LEU A 419 11.07 2.69 17.10
C LEU A 419 10.19 3.94 17.07
N GLU A 420 9.15 3.90 16.25
CA GLU A 420 8.14 4.94 16.10
C GLU A 420 6.84 4.62 16.83
N SER A 421 6.53 3.34 16.99
CA SER A 421 5.27 2.88 17.59
C SER A 421 5.51 1.66 18.49
N LEU A 422 5.07 1.78 19.74
CA LEU A 422 5.12 0.72 20.73
C LEU A 422 3.76 0.58 21.42
N ASP A 423 3.08 -0.53 21.18
CA ASP A 423 1.84 -0.88 21.87
C ASP A 423 2.01 -2.20 22.65
N LEU A 424 1.92 -2.09 23.98
CA LEU A 424 1.93 -3.22 24.93
C LEU A 424 0.64 -3.25 25.75
N SER A 425 -0.39 -2.52 25.33
CA SER A 425 -1.63 -2.38 26.09
C SER A 425 -2.40 -3.70 26.22
N GLN A 426 -3.33 -3.77 27.17
CA GLN A 426 -4.20 -4.94 27.37
C GLN A 426 -3.41 -6.24 27.55
N ASN A 427 -2.49 -6.24 28.50
CA ASN A 427 -1.68 -7.40 28.89
C ASN A 427 -1.68 -7.54 30.43
N ARG A 428 -0.81 -8.40 30.97
CA ARG A 428 -0.61 -8.59 32.42
C ARG A 428 0.80 -8.18 32.86
N LEU A 429 1.39 -7.21 32.16
CA LEU A 429 2.72 -6.68 32.49
C LEU A 429 2.68 -5.96 33.84
N SER A 430 3.77 -6.04 34.58
CA SER A 430 3.87 -5.57 35.96
C SER A 430 5.22 -4.88 36.22
N ARG A 431 5.42 -4.41 37.45
CA ARG A 431 6.58 -3.61 37.87
C ARG A 431 6.63 -2.22 37.23
N GLU A 432 7.78 -1.57 37.37
CA GLU A 432 8.01 -0.20 36.91
C GLU A 432 8.27 -0.12 35.41
N ILE A 433 7.93 1.03 34.82
CA ILE A 433 8.29 1.36 33.45
C ILE A 433 9.79 1.69 33.41
N PRO A 434 10.61 1.00 32.59
CA PRO A 434 12.03 1.28 32.52
C PRO A 434 12.32 2.71 32.05
N SER A 435 13.17 3.42 32.79
CA SER A 435 13.61 4.78 32.44
C SER A 435 14.31 4.86 31.08
N GLN A 436 14.89 3.76 30.61
CA GLN A 436 15.56 3.61 29.32
C GLN A 436 14.62 3.91 28.15
N LEU A 437 13.32 3.67 28.28
CA LEU A 437 12.36 4.02 27.22
C LEU A 437 12.28 5.53 26.96
N ALA A 438 12.62 6.37 27.95
CA ALA A 438 12.63 7.81 27.78
C ALA A 438 13.70 8.31 26.78
N GLN A 439 14.64 7.45 26.38
CA GLN A 439 15.67 7.77 25.38
C GLN A 439 15.22 7.59 23.93
N LEU A 440 14.06 6.96 23.70
CA LEU A 440 13.50 6.73 22.37
C LEU A 440 12.94 8.04 21.79
N THR A 441 13.73 8.73 20.98
CA THR A 441 13.37 10.06 20.46
C THR A 441 12.43 10.04 19.26
N PHE A 442 12.34 8.92 18.54
CA PHE A 442 11.44 8.75 17.38
C PHE A 442 10.07 8.18 17.76
N LEU A 443 9.86 7.84 19.04
CA LEU A 443 8.63 7.16 19.48
C LEU A 443 7.43 8.10 19.46
N GLU A 444 6.60 8.01 18.42
CA GLU A 444 5.41 8.83 18.21
C GLU A 444 4.16 8.26 18.88
N TRP A 445 4.04 6.92 18.91
CA TRP A 445 2.95 6.22 19.56
C TRP A 445 3.47 5.33 20.69
N PHE A 446 2.88 5.50 21.87
CA PHE A 446 3.18 4.68 23.03
C PHE A 446 1.89 4.38 23.80
N ASN A 447 1.61 3.10 23.98
CA ASN A 447 0.44 2.66 24.72
C ASN A 447 0.79 1.45 25.58
N ILE A 448 0.63 1.60 26.90
CA ILE A 448 0.84 0.55 27.91
C ILE A 448 -0.38 0.42 28.81
N SER A 449 -1.52 0.95 28.37
CA SER A 449 -2.77 0.96 29.11
C SER A 449 -3.25 -0.46 29.43
N HIS A 450 -4.11 -0.60 30.44
CA HIS A 450 -4.70 -1.87 30.86
C HIS A 450 -3.66 -2.97 31.12
N ASN A 451 -2.70 -2.65 32.00
CA ASN A 451 -1.72 -3.57 32.55
C ASN A 451 -1.71 -3.48 34.09
N ASN A 452 -0.72 -4.10 34.75
CA ASN A 452 -0.55 -4.11 36.19
C ASN A 452 0.75 -3.39 36.64
N LEU A 453 1.11 -2.32 35.91
CA LEU A 453 2.34 -1.54 36.12
C LEU A 453 2.24 -0.64 37.36
N THR A 454 3.39 -0.34 37.95
CA THR A 454 3.53 0.40 39.21
C THR A 454 4.63 1.46 39.12
N GLY A 455 4.70 2.36 40.11
CA GLY A 455 5.81 3.31 40.24
C GLY A 455 5.61 4.60 39.42
N SER A 456 6.66 5.40 39.34
CA SER A 456 6.62 6.69 38.65
C SER A 456 6.77 6.54 37.14
N ILE A 457 5.98 7.29 36.38
CA ILE A 457 6.12 7.41 34.92
C ILE A 457 7.46 8.11 34.60
N PRO A 458 8.37 7.48 33.83
CA PRO A 458 9.62 8.11 33.39
C PRO A 458 9.39 9.43 32.67
N GLN A 459 10.34 10.35 32.79
CA GLN A 459 10.24 11.65 32.13
C GLN A 459 11.30 11.75 31.03
N GLY A 460 10.90 12.28 29.88
CA GLY A 460 11.76 12.44 28.70
C GLY A 460 11.10 13.38 27.70
N LYS A 461 11.87 13.98 26.78
CA LYS A 461 11.31 14.97 25.83
C LYS A 461 10.12 14.42 25.05
N GLN A 462 10.29 13.25 24.45
CA GLN A 462 9.24 12.53 23.73
C GLN A 462 8.25 11.87 24.70
N PHE A 463 8.75 11.25 25.77
CA PHE A 463 7.91 10.55 26.75
C PHE A 463 6.87 11.46 27.43
N ASN A 464 7.16 12.75 27.58
CA ASN A 464 6.28 13.74 28.18
C ASN A 464 5.15 14.21 27.24
N THR A 465 5.15 13.83 25.95
CA THR A 465 4.09 14.20 25.00
C THR A 465 2.93 13.20 25.00
N PHE A 466 3.11 12.01 25.57
CA PHE A 466 2.07 11.00 25.62
C PHE A 466 0.94 11.42 26.57
N GLU A 467 -0.29 11.13 26.15
CA GLU A 467 -1.50 11.48 26.88
C GLU A 467 -1.77 10.51 28.04
N SER A 468 -2.71 10.87 28.92
CA SER A 468 -3.06 10.02 30.08
C SER A 468 -3.70 8.68 29.70
N ASN A 469 -4.32 8.59 28.53
CA ASN A 469 -4.93 7.36 27.99
C ASN A 469 -3.89 6.26 27.78
N SER A 470 -2.66 6.59 27.33
CA SER A 470 -1.54 5.67 27.15
C SER A 470 -1.17 4.88 28.42
N PHE A 471 -1.55 5.38 29.59
CA PHE A 471 -1.21 4.81 30.90
C PHE A 471 -2.44 4.30 31.67
N GLU A 472 -3.64 4.45 31.11
CA GLU A 472 -4.91 4.13 31.77
C GLU A 472 -4.97 2.66 32.23
N GLY A 473 -5.79 2.35 33.23
CA GLY A 473 -5.96 0.97 33.72
C GLY A 473 -4.81 0.44 34.61
N ASN A 474 -3.69 1.14 34.72
CA ASN A 474 -2.58 0.78 35.60
C ASN A 474 -2.69 1.46 36.98
N LEU A 475 -3.36 0.83 37.94
CA LEU A 475 -3.64 1.42 39.26
C LEU A 475 -2.39 1.83 40.06
N GLY A 476 -1.26 1.17 39.82
CA GLY A 476 -0.01 1.38 40.52
C GLY A 476 0.80 2.60 40.04
N LEU A 477 0.54 3.11 38.84
CA LEU A 477 1.31 4.21 38.25
C LEU A 477 1.01 5.56 38.94
N CYS A 478 1.96 6.48 38.84
CA CYS A 478 1.86 7.85 39.32
C CYS A 478 2.82 8.79 38.56
N GLY A 479 2.63 10.10 38.69
CA GLY A 479 3.42 11.12 37.98
C GLY A 479 2.77 11.56 36.68
N ASN A 480 3.28 12.63 36.08
CA ASN A 480 2.72 13.18 34.84
C ASN A 480 2.80 12.15 33.70
N PRO A 481 1.76 12.04 32.84
CA PRO A 481 0.58 12.90 32.72
C PRO A 481 -0.61 12.55 33.66
N LEU A 482 -0.47 11.56 34.55
CA LEU A 482 -1.55 11.17 35.46
C LEU A 482 -1.77 12.21 36.57
N SER A 483 -3.02 12.37 37.00
CA SER A 483 -3.38 13.24 38.14
C SER A 483 -2.83 12.73 39.48
N LYS A 484 -2.57 11.42 39.59
CA LYS A 484 -2.03 10.77 40.77
C LYS A 484 -0.55 11.13 40.96
N LYS A 485 -0.24 11.89 42.01
CA LYS A 485 1.14 12.25 42.38
C LYS A 485 1.87 11.06 43.01
N CYS A 486 3.16 10.92 42.69
CA CYS A 486 4.02 9.95 43.36
C CYS A 486 4.35 10.42 44.78
N TRP A 487 4.31 9.49 45.73
CA TRP A 487 4.65 9.77 47.12
C TRP A 487 6.16 9.76 47.25
N VAL A 488 6.76 10.94 47.44
CA VAL A 488 8.14 11.03 47.91
C VAL A 488 8.12 10.65 49.38
N SER A 489 8.79 9.56 49.74
CA SER A 489 8.97 9.17 51.14
C SER A 489 10.05 10.05 51.78
N ASP A 490 9.75 11.33 51.99
CA ASP A 490 10.60 12.19 52.81
C ASP A 490 10.17 12.10 54.27
N SER A 491 11.02 11.45 55.05
CA SER A 491 10.98 11.48 56.51
C SER A 491 11.49 12.85 56.99
N SER A 492 10.61 13.85 57.04
CA SER A 492 10.81 15.04 57.88
C SER A 492 9.46 15.66 58.30
N PRO A 493 9.34 16.20 59.53
CA PRO A 493 8.06 16.57 60.12
C PRO A 493 7.55 17.91 59.57
N PRO A 494 6.23 18.17 59.59
CA PRO A 494 5.68 19.40 59.05
C PRO A 494 5.94 20.59 59.99
N PRO A 495 6.26 21.80 59.48
CA PRO A 495 6.21 23.02 60.28
C PRO A 495 4.76 23.48 60.50
N PRO A 496 4.49 24.29 61.54
CA PRO A 496 3.15 24.48 62.06
C PRO A 496 2.30 25.42 61.19
N SER A 497 1.00 25.15 61.21
CA SER A 497 -0.05 25.90 60.53
C SER A 497 -0.16 27.34 61.05
N ILE A 498 -0.05 28.30 60.14
CA ILE A 498 -0.57 29.66 60.32
C ILE A 498 -1.69 29.86 59.31
N SER A 499 -2.91 29.93 59.82
CA SER A 499 -4.05 30.48 59.11
C SER A 499 -4.00 32.01 59.20
N LYS A 500 -4.03 32.69 58.04
CA LYS A 500 -4.92 33.85 57.78
C LYS A 500 -4.77 34.43 56.36
N GLN A 501 -5.93 34.56 55.73
CA GLN A 501 -6.41 35.63 54.84
C GLN A 501 -5.76 35.88 53.47
N SER A 502 -6.50 35.43 52.45
CA SER A 502 -6.95 36.14 51.24
C SER A 502 -6.09 37.30 50.69
N GLN A 503 -5.58 37.12 49.46
CA GLN A 503 -5.95 37.97 48.31
C GLN A 503 -5.37 37.41 47.00
N ASP A 504 -6.11 37.68 45.92
CA ASP A 504 -5.92 37.28 44.53
C ASP A 504 -4.52 37.52 43.95
N SER A 505 -4.07 36.62 43.06
CA SER A 505 -3.62 36.98 41.69
C SER A 505 -3.25 35.74 40.83
N THR A 506 -4.09 35.49 39.81
CA THR A 506 -3.76 35.35 38.36
C THR A 506 -2.61 34.40 37.97
N GLY A 507 -2.83 33.26 37.29
CA GLY A 507 -3.28 33.13 35.90
C GLY A 507 -2.08 33.20 34.94
N SER A 508 -1.59 32.08 34.36
CA SER A 508 -0.44 32.23 33.43
C SER A 508 -0.13 31.17 32.36
N LEU A 509 -0.90 30.08 32.16
CA LEU A 509 -0.60 29.17 31.03
C LEU A 509 -1.79 28.85 30.12
N PHE A 510 -2.97 28.59 30.68
CA PHE A 510 -4.14 28.18 29.89
C PHE A 510 -4.85 29.35 29.17
N GLU A 511 -4.87 30.55 29.77
CA GLU A 511 -5.39 31.75 29.08
C GLU A 511 -4.48 32.25 27.96
N PHE A 512 -3.17 31.98 28.04
CA PHE A 512 -2.19 32.53 27.10
C PHE A 512 -2.27 31.83 25.74
N GLY A 513 -2.49 30.51 25.72
CA GLY A 513 -2.65 29.74 24.48
C GLY A 513 -3.88 30.17 23.67
N TRP A 514 -5.04 30.28 24.31
CA TRP A 514 -6.28 30.70 23.63
C TRP A 514 -6.24 32.15 23.16
N LYS A 515 -5.56 33.05 23.90
CA LYS A 515 -5.34 34.43 23.43
C LYS A 515 -4.45 34.48 22.20
N ILE A 516 -3.37 33.67 22.14
CA ILE A 516 -2.51 33.57 20.94
C ILE A 516 -3.29 33.00 19.75
N VAL A 517 -4.09 31.95 19.96
CA VAL A 517 -4.93 31.35 18.91
C VAL A 517 -5.97 32.35 18.41
N LEU A 518 -6.68 33.05 19.31
CA LEU A 518 -7.68 34.07 18.93
C LEU A 518 -7.06 35.27 18.20
N VAL A 519 -5.88 35.72 18.63
CA VAL A 519 -5.12 36.77 17.95
C VAL A 519 -4.67 36.29 16.57
N GLY A 520 -4.22 35.04 16.45
CA GLY A 520 -3.86 34.40 15.19
C GLY A 520 -5.04 34.30 14.21
N TYR A 521 -6.21 33.85 14.67
CA TYR A 521 -7.44 33.84 13.87
C TYR A 521 -7.87 35.24 13.46
N GLY A 522 -7.79 36.22 14.36
CA GLY A 522 -8.14 37.61 14.07
C GLY A 522 -7.27 38.21 12.97
N PHE A 523 -5.94 38.14 13.13
CA PHE A 523 -5.01 38.67 12.12
C PHE A 523 -5.04 37.85 10.82
N GLY A 524 -5.13 36.53 10.91
CA GLY A 524 -5.22 35.64 9.75
C GLY A 524 -6.47 35.90 8.90
N LEU A 525 -7.62 36.16 9.53
CA LEU A 525 -8.86 36.48 8.82
C LEU A 525 -8.79 37.86 8.16
N ILE A 526 -8.21 38.87 8.83
CA ILE A 526 -8.02 40.20 8.24
C ILE A 526 -7.08 40.13 7.02
N ILE A 527 -5.94 39.44 7.15
CA ILE A 527 -4.99 39.25 6.04
C ILE A 527 -5.64 38.46 4.91
N GLY A 528 -6.36 37.38 5.22
CA GLY A 528 -7.09 36.57 4.26
C GLY A 528 -8.14 37.36 3.49
N VAL A 529 -8.90 38.23 4.16
CA VAL A 529 -9.88 39.12 3.52
C VAL A 529 -9.19 40.16 2.63
N ILE A 530 -8.08 40.75 3.07
CA ILE A 530 -7.33 41.73 2.27
C ILE A 530 -6.76 41.07 1.01
N ILE A 531 -6.10 39.91 1.14
CA ILE A 531 -5.57 39.14 0.01
C ILE A 531 -6.72 38.71 -0.90
N GLY A 532 -7.80 38.19 -0.34
CA GLY A 532 -9.01 37.81 -1.08
C GLY A 532 -9.57 38.98 -1.90
N ASN A 533 -9.66 40.17 -1.32
CA ASN A 533 -10.19 41.35 -1.99
C ASN A 533 -9.25 41.89 -3.09
N ILE A 534 -7.92 41.79 -2.88
CA ILE A 534 -6.91 42.11 -3.90
C ILE A 534 -6.98 41.12 -5.07
N VAL A 535 -7.16 39.83 -4.79
CA VAL A 535 -7.30 38.79 -5.82
C VAL A 535 -8.65 38.93 -6.55
N ALA A 536 -9.74 39.26 -5.85
CA ALA A 536 -11.06 39.50 -6.44
C ALA A 536 -11.07 40.68 -7.42
N THR A 537 -10.31 41.73 -7.11
CA THR A 537 -10.22 42.94 -7.94
C THR A 537 -9.23 42.79 -9.10
N LYS A 538 -8.13 42.04 -8.93
CA LYS A 538 -7.13 41.83 -9.99
C LYS A 538 -7.40 40.64 -10.91
N LYS A 539 -8.14 39.63 -10.47
CA LYS A 539 -8.45 38.40 -11.22
C LYS A 539 -9.93 38.04 -11.13
N HIS A 540 -10.79 39.02 -11.39
CA HIS A 540 -12.25 38.87 -11.32
C HIS A 540 -12.77 37.69 -12.17
N ASP A 541 -12.29 37.53 -13.40
CA ASP A 541 -12.72 36.45 -14.31
C ASP A 541 -12.31 35.04 -13.83
N TRP A 542 -11.13 34.90 -13.25
CA TRP A 542 -10.66 33.63 -12.67
C TRP A 542 -11.48 33.30 -11.41
N MET A 543 -11.74 34.28 -10.55
CA MET A 543 -12.51 34.06 -9.34
C MET A 543 -13.99 33.72 -9.64
N MET A 544 -14.60 34.36 -10.65
CA MET A 544 -15.95 34.03 -11.11
C MET A 544 -16.03 32.66 -11.78
N LYS A 545 -14.95 32.18 -12.43
CA LYS A 545 -14.88 30.79 -12.95
C LYS A 545 -14.76 29.75 -11.83
N THR A 546 -13.96 30.03 -10.80
CA THR A 546 -13.65 29.07 -9.72
C THR A 546 -14.73 29.04 -8.63
N PHE A 547 -15.29 30.19 -8.25
CA PHE A 547 -16.21 30.31 -7.12
C PHE A 547 -17.56 30.94 -7.47
N GLY A 548 -17.76 31.37 -8.73
CA GLY A 548 -19.05 31.90 -9.18
C GLY A 548 -20.11 30.80 -9.13
N MET A 549 -20.96 30.83 -8.10
CA MET A 549 -22.18 30.03 -8.04
C MET A 549 -23.02 30.30 -9.30
N ARG A 550 -23.09 29.35 -10.23
CA ARG A 550 -24.04 29.37 -11.34
C ARG A 550 -25.45 29.14 -10.79
N GLN A 551 -26.09 30.20 -10.28
CA GLN A 551 -27.55 30.26 -10.24
C GLN A 551 -28.09 30.45 -11.67
N ARG A 552 -28.18 29.35 -12.42
CA ARG A 552 -29.00 29.27 -13.64
C ARG A 552 -29.48 27.84 -13.80
N ILE A 553 -30.63 27.54 -13.20
CA ILE A 553 -31.78 26.77 -13.72
C ILE A 553 -32.87 26.83 -12.63
N ARG A 554 -33.72 27.87 -12.69
CA ARG A 554 -35.06 27.85 -12.03
C ARG A 554 -36.01 28.91 -12.59
N ARG A 555 -36.00 29.15 -13.91
CA ARG A 555 -36.94 30.09 -14.54
C ARG A 555 -37.76 29.63 -15.74
N ASN A 556 -37.66 28.38 -16.23
CA ASN A 556 -38.45 27.94 -17.40
C ASN A 556 -39.37 26.72 -17.19
N VAL A 557 -39.86 26.44 -15.98
CA VAL A 557 -40.90 25.38 -15.75
C VAL A 557 -42.20 25.95 -15.15
N ARG A 558 -42.52 27.22 -15.40
CA ARG A 558 -43.80 27.83 -14.91
C ARG A 558 -44.61 28.59 -15.97
N ARG A 559 -44.47 28.23 -17.25
CA ARG A 559 -45.27 28.84 -18.33
C ARG A 559 -45.93 27.86 -19.31
N GLU A 560 -46.14 26.61 -18.91
CA GLU A 560 -46.93 25.64 -19.70
C GLU A 560 -48.16 25.09 -18.96
N HIS A 561 -48.69 25.82 -17.98
CA HIS A 561 -50.04 25.60 -17.42
C HIS A 561 -50.80 26.93 -17.39
N ARG A 562 -51.15 27.41 -18.59
CA ARG A 562 -52.31 28.27 -18.90
C ARG A 562 -52.26 28.64 -20.39
N ASN A 563 -52.90 27.82 -21.21
CA ASN A 563 -53.90 28.21 -22.20
C ASN A 563 -54.54 26.95 -22.78
#